data_AF-A0AAD9XT12-F1
#
_entry.id   AF-A0AAD9XT12-F1
#
_cell.length_a   1.000
_cell.length_b   1.000
_cell.length_c   1.000
_cell.angle_alpha   90.00
_cell.angle_beta   90.00
_cell.angle_gamma   90.00
#
_symmetry.space_group_name_H-M   'P 1'
#
loop_
_entity.id
_entity.type
_entity.pdbx_description
1 polymer ?
#
loop_
_entity_poly.entity_id
_entity_poly.type
_entity_poly.pdbx_seq_one_letter_code
_entity_poly.pdbx_strand_id
1 'polypeptide(L)'
;MEIAMGIEALGQDFIWVVRKDKKDEDGNEDWLPEGFEKRMEGKGLIIRGWAPQVLILEHESIGGMVTHCGWNSTLEGVTAGVPMVTWPMFADQFYNEKLVTQVLKTGVGVGVQEMLMNKHMGVSVKREAIEKALKEMMVGDGAEEMKKRAKGLGLMARRAVEEGGSSCSGLNALIEQLSSLSQLNQ
;
A
#
# COMPACT_ATOMS: atom_id res chain seq x y z
N MET A 1 -16.80 -8.88 0.66
CA MET A 1 -17.87 -8.29 -0.19
C MET A 1 -17.57 -6.86 -0.64
N GLU A 2 -17.54 -5.86 0.25
CA GLU A 2 -17.44 -4.43 -0.12
C GLU A 2 -16.23 -4.10 -1.02
N ILE A 3 -15.04 -4.66 -0.71
CA ILE A 3 -13.83 -4.45 -1.51
C ILE A 3 -14.01 -4.94 -2.95
N ALA A 4 -14.55 -6.16 -3.13
CA ALA A 4 -14.79 -6.75 -4.43
C ALA A 4 -15.74 -5.86 -5.25
N MET A 5 -16.85 -5.43 -4.64
CA MET A 5 -17.82 -4.55 -5.29
C MET A 5 -17.22 -3.19 -5.67
N GLY A 6 -16.37 -2.62 -4.81
CA GLY A 6 -15.68 -1.36 -5.10
C GLY A 6 -14.67 -1.47 -6.25
N ILE A 7 -13.91 -2.57 -6.30
CA ILE A 7 -12.99 -2.87 -7.41
C ILE A 7 -13.76 -3.07 -8.72
N GLU A 8 -14.84 -3.86 -8.68
CA GLU A 8 -15.67 -4.13 -9.85
C GLU A 8 -16.30 -2.84 -10.41
N ALA A 9 -16.81 -1.98 -9.54
CA ALA A 9 -17.42 -0.70 -9.93
C ALA A 9 -16.41 0.27 -10.57
N LEU A 10 -15.15 0.27 -10.10
CA LEU A 10 -14.09 1.08 -10.66
C LEU A 10 -13.72 0.65 -12.10
N GLY A 11 -13.81 -0.65 -12.39
CA GLY A 11 -13.59 -1.22 -13.72
C GLY A 11 -12.14 -1.15 -14.23
N GLN A 12 -11.18 -0.83 -13.35
CA GLN A 12 -9.73 -0.81 -13.64
C GLN A 12 -9.11 -2.19 -13.43
N ASP A 13 -7.96 -2.41 -14.06
CA ASP A 13 -7.19 -3.64 -13.87
C ASP A 13 -6.63 -3.71 -12.44
N PHE A 14 -6.59 -4.91 -11.86
CA PHE A 14 -6.15 -5.07 -10.48
C PHE A 14 -5.40 -6.38 -10.23
N ILE A 15 -4.53 -6.32 -9.22
CA ILE A 15 -3.97 -7.50 -8.56
C ILE A 15 -4.45 -7.47 -7.11
N TRP A 16 -5.17 -8.50 -6.68
CA TRP A 16 -5.67 -8.61 -5.31
C TRP A 16 -5.07 -9.81 -4.61
N VAL A 17 -4.20 -9.53 -3.63
CA VAL A 17 -3.62 -10.57 -2.76
C VAL A 17 -4.54 -10.80 -1.58
N VAL A 18 -5.04 -12.03 -1.46
CA VAL A 18 -5.94 -12.43 -0.37
C VAL A 18 -5.28 -13.50 0.47
N ARG A 19 -5.51 -13.46 1.79
CA ARG A 19 -5.02 -14.52 2.66
C ARG A 19 -5.67 -15.83 2.24
N LYS A 20 -4.94 -16.93 2.39
CA LYS A 20 -5.46 -18.28 2.17
C LYS A 20 -6.50 -18.55 3.25
N ASP A 21 -7.76 -18.21 2.97
CA ASP A 21 -8.86 -18.67 3.80
C ASP A 21 -9.19 -20.12 3.45
N LYS A 22 -9.55 -20.90 4.46
CA LYS A 22 -10.02 -22.26 4.27
C LYS A 22 -11.28 -22.15 3.43
N LYS A 23 -11.25 -22.67 2.20
CA LYS A 23 -12.47 -22.99 1.47
C LYS A 23 -13.40 -23.74 2.41
N ASP A 24 -14.70 -23.48 2.32
CA ASP A 24 -15.67 -24.33 3.00
C ASP A 24 -15.60 -25.76 2.41
N GLU A 25 -16.35 -26.69 3.00
CA GLU A 25 -16.35 -28.10 2.59
C GLU A 25 -16.77 -28.30 1.12
N ASP A 26 -17.47 -27.32 0.53
CA ASP A 26 -17.94 -27.30 -0.85
C ASP A 26 -17.01 -26.56 -1.82
N GLY A 27 -15.91 -25.99 -1.32
CA GLY A 27 -14.93 -25.28 -2.14
C GLY A 27 -15.27 -23.82 -2.44
N ASN A 28 -16.33 -23.28 -1.85
CA ASN A 28 -16.82 -21.91 -2.04
C ASN A 28 -16.03 -20.91 -1.19
N GLU A 29 -16.04 -19.67 -1.69
CA GLU A 29 -15.39 -18.52 -1.08
C GLU A 29 -16.44 -17.49 -0.69
N ASP A 30 -17.05 -17.69 0.49
CA ASP A 30 -18.14 -16.85 1.03
C ASP A 30 -17.80 -15.36 1.21
N TRP A 31 -16.55 -14.96 0.99
CA TRP A 31 -16.08 -13.58 1.12
C TRP A 31 -16.16 -12.77 -0.20
N LEU A 32 -16.36 -13.44 -1.35
CA LEU A 32 -16.53 -12.84 -2.68
C LEU A 32 -18.01 -12.86 -3.14
N PRO A 33 -18.45 -11.85 -3.92
CA PRO A 33 -19.74 -11.91 -4.59
C PRO A 33 -19.79 -13.09 -5.57
N GLU A 34 -20.95 -13.75 -5.67
CA GLU A 34 -21.17 -14.85 -6.61
C GLU A 34 -20.80 -14.42 -8.05
N GLY A 35 -19.99 -15.24 -8.72
CA GLY A 35 -19.55 -14.99 -10.11
C GLY A 35 -18.53 -13.85 -10.28
N PHE A 36 -17.98 -13.27 -9.21
CA PHE A 36 -17.02 -12.17 -9.29
C PHE A 36 -15.82 -12.49 -10.17
N GLU A 37 -15.15 -13.63 -9.95
CA GLU A 37 -13.96 -13.99 -10.74
C GLU A 37 -14.27 -14.11 -12.24
N LYS A 38 -15.44 -14.66 -12.58
CA LYS A 38 -15.90 -14.76 -13.97
C LYS A 38 -16.16 -13.39 -14.60
N ARG A 39 -16.72 -12.44 -13.84
CA ARG A 39 -16.95 -11.06 -14.33
C ARG A 39 -15.65 -10.27 -14.48
N MET A 40 -14.63 -10.60 -13.69
CA MET A 40 -13.32 -9.94 -13.73
C MET A 40 -12.27 -10.67 -14.59
N GLU A 41 -12.67 -11.72 -15.32
CA GLU A 41 -11.79 -12.45 -16.23
C GLU A 41 -11.19 -11.49 -17.28
N GLY A 42 -9.87 -11.51 -17.42
CA GLY A 42 -9.12 -10.62 -18.32
C GLY A 42 -8.87 -9.21 -17.80
N LYS A 43 -9.40 -8.82 -16.63
CA LYS A 43 -9.14 -7.52 -15.97
C LYS A 43 -8.45 -7.64 -14.62
N GLY A 44 -8.71 -8.73 -13.88
CA GLY A 44 -8.25 -8.91 -12.51
C GLY A 44 -7.45 -10.19 -12.31
N LEU A 45 -6.45 -10.12 -11.43
CA LEU A 45 -5.73 -11.28 -10.93
C LEU A 45 -5.88 -11.39 -9.41
N ILE A 46 -6.48 -12.49 -8.94
CA ILE A 46 -6.53 -12.81 -7.50
C ILE A 46 -5.40 -13.78 -7.15
N ILE A 47 -4.51 -13.37 -6.25
CA ILE A 47 -3.42 -14.19 -5.74
C ILE A 47 -3.76 -14.63 -4.32
N ARG A 48 -3.86 -15.95 -4.11
CA ARG A 48 -4.16 -16.53 -2.81
C ARG A 48 -2.88 -16.87 -2.06
N GLY A 49 -2.67 -16.27 -0.90
CA GLY A 49 -1.49 -16.45 -0.05
C GLY A 49 -0.52 -15.28 -0.16
N TRP A 50 0.61 -15.49 -0.82
CA TRP A 50 1.70 -14.51 -0.90
C TRP A 50 1.96 -14.10 -2.34
N ALA A 51 2.34 -12.83 -2.53
CA ALA A 51 2.74 -12.27 -3.80
C ALA A 51 4.06 -11.50 -3.66
N PRO A 52 4.88 -11.41 -4.72
CA PRO A 52 6.14 -10.67 -4.70
C PRO A 52 5.89 -9.16 -4.76
N GLN A 53 5.48 -8.57 -3.63
CA GLN A 53 5.02 -7.18 -3.54
C GLN A 53 6.01 -6.18 -4.14
N VAL A 54 7.31 -6.27 -3.80
CA VAL A 54 8.34 -5.36 -4.34
C VAL A 54 8.40 -5.42 -5.87
N LEU A 55 8.44 -6.63 -6.45
CA LEU A 55 8.48 -6.80 -7.91
C LEU A 55 7.22 -6.30 -8.59
N ILE A 56 6.05 -6.46 -7.95
CA ILE A 56 4.80 -5.91 -8.46
C ILE A 56 4.89 -4.38 -8.46
N LEU A 57 5.25 -3.76 -7.34
CA LEU A 57 5.29 -2.29 -7.21
C LEU A 57 6.31 -1.62 -8.14
N GLU A 58 7.40 -2.30 -8.48
CA GLU A 58 8.40 -1.79 -9.43
C GLU A 58 7.96 -1.91 -10.90
N HIS A 59 6.88 -2.63 -11.19
CA HIS A 59 6.39 -2.82 -12.55
C HIS A 59 5.70 -1.55 -13.08
N GLU A 60 6.03 -1.15 -14.31
CA GLU A 60 5.56 0.11 -14.92
C GLU A 60 4.03 0.20 -15.08
N SER A 61 3.35 -0.95 -15.17
CA SER A 61 1.89 -1.03 -15.26
C SER A 61 1.17 -0.75 -13.94
N ILE A 62 1.88 -0.69 -12.80
CA ILE A 62 1.24 -0.39 -11.52
C ILE A 62 0.91 1.10 -11.41
N GLY A 63 -0.39 1.39 -11.39
CA GLY A 63 -0.92 2.75 -11.23
C GLY A 63 -1.03 3.23 -9.78
N GLY A 64 -1.12 2.31 -8.81
CA GLY A 64 -1.26 2.63 -7.39
C GLY A 64 -1.40 1.37 -6.53
N MET A 65 -1.36 1.56 -5.21
CA MET A 65 -1.41 0.46 -4.23
C MET A 65 -2.47 0.73 -3.17
N VAL A 66 -3.29 -0.27 -2.84
CA VAL A 66 -4.10 -0.24 -1.61
C VAL A 66 -3.27 -0.85 -0.48
N THR A 67 -3.08 -0.12 0.61
CA THR A 67 -2.18 -0.54 1.70
C THR A 67 -2.79 -0.31 3.07
N HIS A 68 -2.47 -1.22 3.98
CA HIS A 68 -2.78 -1.07 5.40
C HIS A 68 -1.85 -0.11 6.13
N CYS A 69 -0.91 0.54 5.42
CA CYS A 69 0.01 1.53 5.96
C CYS A 69 1.02 0.98 6.98
N GLY A 70 1.33 -0.30 6.96
CA GLY A 70 2.50 -0.84 7.67
C GLY A 70 3.78 -0.20 7.13
N TRP A 71 4.74 0.13 8.01
CA TRP A 71 5.89 0.96 7.64
C TRP A 71 6.70 0.42 6.45
N ASN A 72 6.92 -0.90 6.40
CA ASN A 72 7.61 -1.54 5.27
C ASN A 72 6.87 -1.34 3.95
N SER A 73 5.56 -1.61 3.92
CA SER A 73 4.76 -1.42 2.71
C SER A 73 4.67 0.05 2.30
N THR A 74 4.61 0.97 3.27
CA THR A 74 4.69 2.41 3.00
C THR A 74 6.02 2.78 2.36
N LEU A 75 7.15 2.30 2.89
CA LEU A 75 8.48 2.54 2.33
C LEU A 75 8.63 1.94 0.92
N GLU A 76 8.15 0.73 0.70
CA GLU A 76 8.17 0.07 -0.62
C GLU A 76 7.39 0.89 -1.65
N GLY A 77 6.17 1.33 -1.34
CA GLY A 77 5.39 2.13 -2.27
C GLY A 77 5.96 3.54 -2.49
N VAL A 78 6.51 4.19 -1.45
CA VAL A 78 7.22 5.47 -1.62
C VAL A 78 8.43 5.28 -2.53
N THR A 79 9.24 4.24 -2.30
CA THR A 79 10.45 3.98 -3.08
C THR A 79 10.13 3.61 -4.52
N ALA A 80 9.07 2.84 -4.76
CA ALA A 80 8.56 2.56 -6.10
C ALA A 80 7.99 3.82 -6.78
N GLY A 81 7.58 4.82 -6.00
CA GLY A 81 6.99 6.06 -6.50
C GLY A 81 5.54 5.88 -6.94
N VAL A 82 4.80 5.00 -6.25
CA VAL A 82 3.38 4.73 -6.52
C VAL A 82 2.49 5.48 -5.53
N PRO A 83 1.35 6.04 -6.00
CA PRO A 83 0.35 6.59 -5.09
C PRO A 83 -0.38 5.47 -4.32
N MET A 84 -0.99 5.84 -3.20
CA MET A 84 -1.58 4.87 -2.26
C MET A 84 -3.03 5.18 -1.90
N VAL A 85 -3.88 4.15 -1.86
CA VAL A 85 -5.11 4.18 -1.07
C VAL A 85 -4.79 3.61 0.32
N THR A 86 -5.03 4.40 1.37
CA THR A 86 -4.68 4.04 2.74
C THR A 86 -5.88 3.42 3.46
N TRP A 87 -5.61 2.30 4.13
CA TRP A 87 -6.59 1.53 4.90
C TRP A 87 -5.97 0.99 6.20
N PRO A 88 -5.61 1.86 7.16
CA PRO A 88 -4.98 1.43 8.40
C PRO A 88 -5.89 0.49 9.19
N MET A 89 -5.26 -0.49 9.86
CA MET A 89 -5.95 -1.51 10.65
C MET A 89 -5.62 -1.41 12.16
N PHE A 90 -4.35 -1.21 12.53
CA PHE A 90 -3.88 -1.20 13.91
C PHE A 90 -2.51 -0.50 14.10
N ALA A 91 -2.07 -0.34 15.36
CA ALA A 91 -0.75 0.19 15.74
C ALA A 91 -0.44 1.58 15.12
N ASP A 92 0.75 1.74 14.57
CA ASP A 92 1.26 2.99 14.00
C ASP A 92 0.71 3.31 12.60
N GLN A 93 -0.08 2.41 12.01
CA GLN A 93 -0.60 2.53 10.64
C GLN A 93 -1.43 3.80 10.43
N PHE A 94 -2.13 4.28 11.46
CA PHE A 94 -2.90 5.54 11.40
C PHE A 94 -2.00 6.77 11.32
N TYR A 95 -0.79 6.73 11.91
CA TYR A 95 0.20 7.79 11.76
C TYR A 95 0.83 7.73 10.37
N ASN A 96 1.13 6.53 9.89
CA ASN A 96 1.66 6.31 8.54
C ASN A 96 0.67 6.77 7.47
N GLU A 97 -0.64 6.55 7.67
CA GLU A 97 -1.68 7.12 6.81
C GLU A 97 -1.60 8.65 6.75
N LYS A 98 -1.46 9.33 7.90
CA LYS A 98 -1.33 10.80 7.93
C LYS A 98 -0.08 11.28 7.22
N LEU A 99 1.03 10.54 7.36
CA LEU A 99 2.24 10.82 6.60
C LEU A 99 1.94 10.76 5.09
N VAL A 100 1.33 9.67 4.60
CA VAL A 100 1.02 9.48 3.18
C VAL A 100 0.04 10.52 2.64
N THR A 101 -1.06 10.77 3.37
CA THR A 101 -2.19 11.58 2.89
C THR A 101 -2.00 13.08 3.11
N GLN A 102 -1.43 13.49 4.26
CA GLN A 102 -1.39 14.91 4.66
C GLN A 102 -0.01 15.56 4.41
N VAL A 103 1.08 14.81 4.65
CA VAL A 103 2.45 15.34 4.54
C VAL A 103 3.01 15.09 3.15
N LEU A 104 3.08 13.81 2.77
CA LEU A 104 3.56 13.38 1.46
C LEU A 104 2.53 13.66 0.38
N LYS A 105 1.23 13.76 0.68
CA LYS A 105 0.16 14.03 -0.29
C LYS A 105 0.23 13.12 -1.53
N THR A 106 0.54 11.85 -1.30
CA THR A 106 0.65 10.80 -2.33
C THR A 106 -0.39 9.70 -2.16
N GLY A 107 -1.47 9.98 -1.44
CA GLY A 107 -2.51 9.00 -1.24
C GLY A 107 -3.81 9.55 -0.69
N VAL A 108 -4.81 8.67 -0.66
CA VAL A 108 -6.19 8.95 -0.26
C VAL A 108 -6.64 7.86 0.71
N GLY A 109 -7.20 8.28 1.85
CA GLY A 109 -7.75 7.32 2.82
C GLY A 109 -9.16 6.88 2.48
N VAL A 110 -9.46 5.62 2.79
CA VAL A 110 -10.85 5.12 2.74
C VAL A 110 -11.68 5.58 3.95
N GLY A 111 -11.07 6.28 4.90
CA GLY A 111 -11.75 6.93 6.03
C GLY A 111 -11.90 6.07 7.28
N VAL A 112 -11.00 5.11 7.52
CA VAL A 112 -10.97 4.37 8.80
C VAL A 112 -10.43 5.29 9.90
N GLN A 113 -11.20 5.49 10.97
CA GLN A 113 -10.83 6.39 12.07
C GLN A 113 -10.54 5.67 13.39
N GLU A 114 -10.93 4.40 13.54
CA GLU A 114 -10.78 3.64 14.77
C GLU A 114 -9.99 2.36 14.54
N MET A 115 -9.14 2.00 15.52
CA MET A 115 -8.40 0.75 15.50
C MET A 115 -9.37 -0.44 15.60
N LEU A 116 -9.09 -1.50 14.84
CA LEU A 116 -9.83 -2.76 14.92
C LEU A 116 -9.42 -3.51 16.21
N MET A 117 -9.87 -3.02 17.38
CA MET A 117 -9.51 -3.62 18.67
C MET A 117 -10.24 -4.95 18.92
N ASN A 118 -11.37 -5.19 18.26
CA ASN A 118 -12.14 -6.44 18.35
C ASN A 118 -12.46 -6.98 16.95
N LYS A 119 -12.16 -8.26 16.70
CA LYS A 119 -12.46 -8.99 15.44
C LYS A 119 -13.95 -8.95 15.02
N HIS A 120 -14.85 -8.56 15.92
CA HIS A 120 -16.30 -8.58 15.73
C HIS A 120 -16.95 -7.20 15.53
N MET A 121 -16.18 -6.12 15.69
CA MET A 121 -16.64 -4.75 15.49
C MET A 121 -15.74 -4.07 14.47
N GLY A 122 -15.58 -4.72 13.32
CA GLY A 122 -14.85 -4.12 12.22
C GLY A 122 -15.60 -2.89 11.74
N VAL A 123 -14.96 -1.72 11.78
CA VAL A 123 -15.45 -0.54 11.04
C VAL A 123 -15.58 -0.98 9.59
N SER A 124 -16.81 -1.28 9.17
CA SER A 124 -17.10 -1.76 7.84
C SER A 124 -16.99 -0.56 6.89
N VAL A 125 -15.84 -0.47 6.21
CA VAL A 125 -15.67 0.50 5.13
C VAL A 125 -16.62 0.09 4.01
N LYS A 126 -17.59 0.94 3.73
CA LYS A 126 -18.57 0.71 2.68
C LYS A 126 -17.94 0.84 1.30
N ARG A 127 -18.45 0.10 0.32
CA ARG A 127 -18.01 0.12 -1.08
C ARG A 127 -17.90 1.52 -1.65
N GLU A 128 -18.79 2.45 -1.28
CA GLU A 128 -18.79 3.82 -1.81
C GLU A 128 -17.52 4.58 -1.41
N ALA A 129 -17.00 4.34 -0.20
CA ALA A 129 -15.76 4.95 0.26
C ALA A 129 -14.54 4.35 -0.47
N ILE A 130 -14.56 3.03 -0.71
CA ILE A 130 -13.52 2.30 -1.45
C ILE A 130 -13.47 2.79 -2.90
N GLU A 131 -14.62 2.79 -3.58
CA GLU A 131 -14.77 3.24 -4.96
C GLU A 131 -14.31 4.69 -5.11
N LYS A 132 -14.75 5.58 -4.20
CA LYS A 132 -14.32 6.98 -4.21
C LYS A 132 -12.81 7.13 -4.06
N ALA A 133 -12.19 6.45 -3.10
CA ALA A 133 -10.75 6.54 -2.86
C ALA A 133 -9.94 6.00 -4.04
N LEU A 134 -10.35 4.86 -4.60
CA LEU A 134 -9.72 4.28 -5.78
C LEU A 134 -9.88 5.18 -7.01
N LYS A 135 -11.08 5.73 -7.22
CA LYS A 135 -11.35 6.65 -8.33
C LYS A 135 -10.51 7.91 -8.23
N GLU A 136 -10.45 8.52 -7.05
CA GLU A 136 -9.64 9.71 -6.78
C GLU A 136 -8.15 9.48 -7.11
N MET A 137 -7.61 8.33 -6.69
CA MET A 137 -6.21 7.97 -6.94
C MET A 137 -5.93 7.68 -8.42
N MET A 138 -6.82 6.97 -9.11
CA MET A 138 -6.55 6.43 -10.44
C MET A 138 -6.94 7.38 -11.57
N VAL A 139 -8.08 8.07 -11.45
CA VAL A 139 -8.71 8.85 -12.54
C VAL A 139 -9.36 10.16 -12.07
N GLY A 140 -9.18 10.54 -10.81
CA GLY A 140 -9.69 11.79 -10.26
C GLY A 140 -8.89 13.00 -10.74
N ASP A 141 -9.43 14.20 -10.55
CA ASP A 141 -8.80 15.46 -11.01
C ASP A 141 -7.39 15.65 -10.42
N GLY A 142 -7.14 15.14 -9.21
CA GLY A 142 -5.84 15.17 -8.53
C GLY A 142 -4.90 13.99 -8.83
N ALA A 143 -5.35 12.98 -9.58
CA ALA A 143 -4.61 11.72 -9.77
C ALA A 143 -3.23 11.91 -10.40
N GLU A 144 -3.14 12.73 -11.45
CA GLU A 144 -1.88 12.93 -12.17
C GLU A 144 -0.84 13.69 -11.33
N GLU A 145 -1.27 14.70 -10.56
CA GLU A 145 -0.37 15.42 -9.65
C GLU A 145 0.09 14.52 -8.50
N MET A 146 -0.81 13.70 -7.95
CA MET A 146 -0.47 12.71 -6.92
C MET A 146 0.56 11.70 -7.42
N LYS A 147 0.37 11.18 -8.64
CA LYS A 147 1.30 10.27 -9.32
C LYS A 147 2.66 10.92 -9.57
N LYS A 148 2.69 12.15 -10.09
CA LYS A 148 3.92 12.91 -10.32
C LYS A 148 4.68 13.14 -9.02
N ARG A 149 3.97 13.47 -7.95
CA ARG A 149 4.55 13.67 -6.61
C ARG A 149 5.12 12.37 -6.04
N ALA A 150 4.39 11.26 -6.16
CA ALA A 150 4.86 9.93 -5.75
C ALA A 150 6.15 9.55 -6.49
N LYS A 151 6.19 9.71 -7.82
CA LYS A 151 7.40 9.47 -8.62
C LYS A 151 8.58 10.33 -8.17
N GLY A 152 8.35 11.62 -7.89
CA GLY A 152 9.38 12.53 -7.40
C GLY A 152 9.95 12.10 -6.05
N LEU A 153 9.09 11.72 -5.10
CA LEU A 153 9.51 11.18 -3.80
C LEU A 153 10.28 9.86 -3.96
N GLY A 154 9.84 8.95 -4.83
CA GLY A 154 10.55 7.69 -5.08
C GLY A 154 11.95 7.88 -5.65
N LEU A 155 12.14 8.87 -6.53
CA LEU A 155 13.47 9.23 -7.00
C LEU A 155 14.36 9.77 -5.87
N MET A 156 13.81 10.61 -4.98
CA MET A 156 14.56 11.13 -3.83
C MET A 156 14.89 10.02 -2.82
N ALA A 157 13.97 9.08 -2.60
CA ALA A 157 14.21 7.93 -1.72
C ALA A 157 15.36 7.06 -2.22
N ARG A 158 15.40 6.75 -3.53
CA ARG A 158 16.53 6.02 -4.13
C ARG A 158 17.85 6.77 -4.01
N ARG A 159 17.86 8.07 -4.34
CA ARG A 159 19.06 8.92 -4.20
C ARG A 159 19.58 9.02 -2.77
N ALA A 160 18.71 8.91 -1.76
CA ALA A 160 19.13 8.99 -0.37
C ALA A 160 20.00 7.78 0.05
N VAL A 161 19.79 6.61 -0.58
CA VAL A 161 20.50 5.37 -0.24
C VAL A 161 21.63 5.01 -1.20
N GLU A 162 21.70 5.67 -2.37
CA GLU A 162 22.83 5.58 -3.30
C GLU A 162 24.15 6.05 -2.67
N GLU A 163 25.28 5.70 -3.28
CA GLU A 163 26.60 6.17 -2.85
C GLU A 163 26.66 7.70 -2.85
N GLY A 164 27.06 8.29 -1.73
CA GLY A 164 27.04 9.74 -1.51
C GLY A 164 25.67 10.32 -1.16
N GLY A 165 24.62 9.49 -1.09
CA GLY A 165 23.29 9.85 -0.63
C GLY A 165 23.22 10.11 0.88
N SER A 166 22.23 10.89 1.31
CA SER A 166 22.13 11.35 2.70
C SER A 166 21.99 10.22 3.73
N SER A 167 21.21 9.18 3.43
CA SER A 167 21.06 8.01 4.31
C SER A 167 22.32 7.13 4.29
N CYS A 168 22.98 6.99 3.14
CA CYS A 168 24.26 6.30 3.04
C CYS A 168 25.33 7.01 3.89
N SER A 169 25.47 8.34 3.75
CA SER A 169 26.39 9.14 4.57
C SER A 169 26.06 9.07 6.06
N GLY A 170 24.78 9.12 6.42
CA GLY A 170 24.34 8.99 7.82
C GLY A 170 24.72 7.62 8.43
N LEU A 171 24.57 6.54 7.66
CA LEU A 171 24.99 5.21 8.09
C LEU A 171 26.52 5.11 8.24
N ASN A 172 27.28 5.66 7.28
CA ASN A 172 28.74 5.68 7.35
C ASN A 172 29.23 6.45 8.58
N ALA A 173 28.67 7.62 8.85
CA ALA A 173 28.99 8.41 10.04
C ALA A 173 28.71 7.64 11.34
N LEU A 174 27.60 6.90 11.41
CA LEU A 174 27.30 6.03 12.56
C LEU A 174 28.36 4.92 12.72
N ILE A 175 28.76 4.27 11.62
CA ILE A 175 29.78 3.21 11.63
C ILE A 175 31.14 3.75 12.11
N GLU A 176 31.53 4.94 11.63
CA GLU A 176 32.77 5.61 12.04
C GLU A 176 32.77 5.94 13.54
N GLN A 177 31.65 6.45 14.06
CA GLN A 177 31.50 6.74 15.50
C GLN A 177 31.62 5.47 16.34
N LEU A 178 30.93 4.38 15.96
CA LEU A 178 31.02 3.11 16.67
C LEU A 178 32.43 2.52 16.62
N SER A 179 33.11 2.65 15.48
CA SER A 179 34.49 2.17 15.31
C SER A 179 35.47 2.92 16.20
N SER A 180 35.39 4.25 16.26
CA SER A 180 36.26 5.05 17.13
C SER A 180 36.05 4.77 18.63
N LEU A 181 34.82 4.52 19.06
CA LEU A 181 34.52 4.12 20.44
C LEU A 181 35.11 2.74 20.81
N SER A 182 35.17 1.81 19.85
CA SER A 182 35.80 0.49 20.09
C SER A 182 37.32 0.57 20.25
N GLN A 183 37.97 1.53 19.59
CA GLN A 183 39.41 1.77 19.69
C GLN A 183 39.80 2.50 20.98
N LEU A 184 38.90 3.30 21.55
CA LEU A 184 39.11 3.98 22.84
C LEU A 184 39.00 3.06 24.06
N ASN A 185 38.44 1.86 23.90
CA ASN A 185 38.26 0.87 24.97
C ASN A 185 39.26 -0.30 24.90
N GLN A 186 40.32 -0.18 24.08
CA GLN A 186 41.50 -1.07 24.07
C GLN A 186 42.72 -0.31 24.60
#